data_AF-A0A2J7ZYA5-F1
#
_entry.id   AF-A0A2J7ZYA5-F1
#
_cell.length_a   1.000
_cell.length_b   1.000
_cell.length_c   1.000
_cell.angle_alpha   90.00
_cell.angle_beta   90.00
_cell.angle_gamma   90.00
#
_symmetry.space_group_name_H-M   'P 1'
#
loop_
_entity.id
_entity.type
_entity.pdbx_description
1 polymer ?
#
loop_
_entity_poly.entity_id
_entity_poly.type
_entity_poly.pdbx_seq_one_letter_code
_entity_poly.pdbx_strand_id
1 'polypeptide(L)'
;MSLAISAQRCALNGRAAAFKPFAPSLSIRGRKALSVRAVADDAFAAYKPTVAALFPGQGAQSVGMAKDLVAGVPAAKEMFDKASEILGYDLLQLCVEGPKERLDSTAISQPAIYVASLAAVEKLRATEGQAAIDAIDVACGLSLGEYTALAFAGAMSFEDGLRLVKLRGESMQAAADAQPSSMVSVIGLDSGKVAELCKVTSPVLWEDTIKTLMSKGLTKSYEIGPGKVIAGIIKRIDKAAAVVNITA
;
A
#
# COMPACT_ATOMS: atom_id res chain seq x y z
N MET A 1 2.52 15.73 -16.53
CA MET A 1 3.74 15.09 -16.00
C MET A 1 3.54 14.96 -14.49
N SER A 2 2.96 13.86 -14.02
CA SER A 2 2.68 13.65 -12.60
C SER A 2 3.46 12.41 -12.18
N LEU A 3 4.70 12.61 -11.72
CA LEU A 3 5.45 11.58 -11.04
C LEU A 3 4.82 11.39 -9.66
N ALA A 4 3.87 10.46 -9.52
CA ALA A 4 3.48 9.94 -8.22
C ALA A 4 4.52 8.91 -7.76
N ILE A 5 5.74 9.36 -7.52
CA ILE A 5 6.66 8.65 -6.62
C ILE A 5 6.29 9.17 -5.22
N SER A 6 5.36 8.49 -4.54
CA SER A 6 5.20 8.69 -3.09
C SER A 6 6.40 8.05 -2.36
N ALA A 7 7.60 8.60 -2.54
CA ALA A 7 8.74 8.33 -1.68
C ALA A 7 8.63 9.20 -0.42
N GLN A 8 7.64 8.93 0.42
CA GLN A 8 7.53 9.58 1.72
C GLN A 8 8.17 8.69 2.79
N ARG A 9 9.49 8.86 2.98
CA ARG A 9 10.12 8.87 4.30
C ARG A 9 11.44 9.62 4.20
N CYS A 10 11.41 10.94 4.40
CA CYS A 10 12.59 11.69 4.80
C CYS A 10 12.34 12.16 6.23
N ALA A 11 13.02 11.53 7.18
CA ALA A 11 13.06 11.99 8.55
C ALA A 11 13.67 13.41 8.54
N LEU A 12 12.82 14.41 8.73
CA LEU A 12 13.28 15.71 9.20
C LEU A 12 13.99 15.43 10.54
N ASN A 13 15.31 15.63 10.54
CA ASN A 13 16.22 15.58 11.68
C ASN A 13 16.48 14.20 12.30
N GLY A 14 17.40 13.42 11.71
CA GLY A 14 18.51 12.76 12.42
C GLY A 14 18.23 11.88 13.65
N ARG A 15 16.99 11.49 13.92
CA ARG A 15 16.60 10.53 14.93
C ARG A 15 15.50 9.68 14.32
N ALA A 16 15.77 8.38 14.17
CA ALA A 16 14.74 7.40 13.90
C ALA A 16 13.62 7.60 14.94
N ALA A 17 12.49 8.16 14.51
CA ALA A 17 11.29 8.11 15.31
C ALA A 17 10.87 6.64 15.29
N ALA A 18 11.19 5.94 16.38
CA ALA A 18 10.70 4.60 16.64
C ALA A 18 9.21 4.53 16.28
N PHE A 19 8.81 3.50 15.54
CA PHE A 19 7.40 3.15 15.38
C PHE A 19 6.80 3.05 16.79
N LYS A 20 6.07 4.06 17.22
CA LYS A 20 5.35 4.00 18.49
C LYS A 20 4.06 3.25 18.22
N PRO A 21 3.75 2.20 19.01
CA PRO A 21 2.44 1.57 18.90
C PRO A 21 1.40 2.65 19.13
N PHE A 22 0.49 2.75 18.16
CA PHE A 22 -0.88 3.22 18.30
C PHE A 22 -1.14 4.14 19.51
N ALA A 23 -0.72 5.40 19.39
CA ALA A 23 -1.05 6.41 20.39
C ALA A 23 -2.50 6.89 20.17
N PRO A 24 -3.30 7.09 21.24
CA PRO A 24 -4.66 7.58 21.11
C PRO A 24 -4.69 9.01 20.57
N SER A 25 -5.70 9.26 19.74
CA SER A 25 -6.02 10.48 18.99
C SER A 25 -5.34 11.77 19.48
N LEU A 26 -4.50 12.38 18.63
CA LEU A 26 -4.22 13.80 18.76
C LEU A 26 -5.50 14.60 18.48
N SER A 27 -5.96 15.32 19.49
CA SER A 27 -7.05 16.30 19.36
C SER A 27 -6.66 17.38 18.34
N ILE A 28 -7.37 17.42 17.21
CA ILE A 28 -7.23 18.47 16.20
C ILE A 28 -8.01 19.71 16.67
N ARG A 29 -7.54 20.37 17.72
CA ARG A 29 -7.98 21.74 18.06
C ARG A 29 -6.75 22.64 18.13
N GLY A 30 -6.52 23.37 17.04
CA GLY A 30 -5.48 24.40 16.93
C GLY A 30 -4.55 24.22 15.72
N ARG A 31 -5.07 24.27 14.49
CA ARG A 31 -4.19 24.37 13.32
C ARG A 31 -3.77 25.83 13.11
N LYS A 32 -2.55 26.18 13.50
CA LYS A 32 -1.77 27.16 12.72
C LYS A 32 -1.68 26.59 11.30
N ALA A 33 -1.91 27.41 10.29
CA ALA A 33 -1.81 26.99 8.90
C ALA A 33 -0.46 26.28 8.67
N LEU A 34 -0.50 24.97 8.38
CA LEU A 34 0.68 24.28 7.87
C LEU A 34 0.97 24.88 6.50
N SER A 35 2.08 25.61 6.37
CA SER A 35 2.60 25.97 5.06
C SER A 35 3.13 24.71 4.40
N VAL A 36 2.39 24.15 3.44
CA VAL A 36 2.89 23.11 2.56
C VAL A 36 3.86 23.80 1.60
N ARG A 37 5.17 23.60 1.80
CA ARG A 37 6.16 23.98 0.79
C ARG A 37 6.24 22.86 -0.23
N ALA A 38 6.03 23.20 -1.50
CA ALA A 38 6.40 22.32 -2.59
C ALA A 38 7.91 22.02 -2.47
N VAL A 39 8.24 20.74 -2.46
CA VAL A 39 9.62 20.27 -2.54
C VAL A 39 9.96 20.24 -4.02
N ALA A 40 11.17 20.68 -4.40
CA ALA A 40 11.61 20.60 -5.80
C ALA A 40 11.64 19.13 -6.27
N ASP A 41 11.34 18.90 -7.56
CA ASP A 41 11.27 17.56 -8.16
C ASP A 41 12.60 16.78 -8.03
N ASP A 42 13.73 17.49 -7.91
CA ASP A 42 15.08 16.93 -7.78
C ASP A 42 15.57 16.78 -6.34
N ALA A 43 14.74 17.10 -5.34
CA ALA A 43 15.14 17.08 -3.93
C ALA A 43 15.61 15.70 -3.43
N PHE A 44 15.29 14.64 -4.16
CA PHE A 44 15.71 13.26 -3.88
C PHE A 44 16.66 12.68 -4.96
N ALA A 45 17.24 13.52 -5.82
CA ALA A 45 18.12 13.05 -6.90
C ALA A 45 19.31 12.22 -6.38
N ALA A 46 19.88 12.60 -5.25
CA ALA A 46 20.99 11.90 -4.59
C ALA A 46 20.56 10.73 -3.68
N TYR A 47 19.25 10.55 -3.45
CA TYR A 47 18.75 9.48 -2.59
C TYR A 47 18.99 8.10 -3.20
N LYS A 48 19.46 7.15 -2.38
CA LYS A 48 19.76 5.77 -2.75
C LYS A 48 18.96 4.82 -1.86
N PRO A 49 17.82 4.29 -2.33
CA PRO A 49 17.03 3.33 -1.57
C PRO A 49 17.79 2.01 -1.46
N THR A 50 17.67 1.33 -0.32
CA THR A 50 18.29 0.02 -0.09
C THR A 50 17.26 -1.07 0.16
N VAL A 51 16.22 -0.79 0.96
CA VAL A 51 15.17 -1.74 1.33
C VAL A 51 13.80 -1.11 1.15
N ALA A 52 12.97 -1.72 0.29
CA ALA A 52 11.63 -1.23 0.00
C ALA A 52 10.52 -2.03 0.71
N ALA A 53 9.48 -1.34 1.18
CA ALA A 53 8.17 -1.93 1.42
C ALA A 53 7.26 -1.67 0.21
N LEU A 54 6.67 -2.74 -0.31
CA LEU A 54 5.81 -2.70 -1.48
C LEU A 54 4.42 -3.19 -1.10
N PHE A 55 3.42 -2.35 -1.33
CA PHE A 55 2.05 -2.62 -0.91
C PHE A 55 1.16 -2.90 -2.13
N PRO A 56 0.48 -4.07 -2.16
CA PRO A 56 -0.34 -4.46 -3.30
C PRO A 56 -1.60 -3.59 -3.42
N GLY A 57 -2.14 -3.55 -4.63
CA GLY A 57 -3.40 -2.90 -4.95
C GLY A 57 -4.58 -3.87 -5.01
N GLN A 58 -5.70 -3.36 -5.51
CA GLN A 58 -6.90 -4.15 -5.79
C GLN A 58 -6.59 -5.34 -6.72
N GLY A 59 -7.23 -6.48 -6.46
CA GLY A 59 -6.97 -7.76 -7.11
C GLY A 59 -6.08 -8.69 -6.29
N ALA A 60 -5.45 -8.20 -5.21
CA ALA A 60 -4.66 -9.01 -4.30
C ALA A 60 -5.49 -9.74 -3.23
N GLN A 61 -6.74 -9.33 -3.02
CA GLN A 61 -7.62 -9.94 -2.01
C GLN A 61 -8.00 -11.37 -2.37
N SER A 62 -8.18 -12.21 -1.34
CA SER A 62 -8.66 -13.58 -1.48
C SER A 62 -9.39 -14.02 -0.22
N VAL A 63 -10.47 -14.79 -0.37
CA VAL A 63 -11.14 -15.40 0.79
C VAL A 63 -10.15 -16.31 1.54
N GLY A 64 -10.15 -16.23 2.86
CA GLY A 64 -9.20 -16.91 3.73
C GLY A 64 -7.96 -16.07 4.05
N MET A 65 -7.78 -14.90 3.44
CA MET A 65 -6.72 -13.97 3.84
C MET A 65 -6.93 -13.50 5.29
N ALA A 66 -5.86 -13.07 5.95
CA ALA A 66 -5.85 -12.64 7.35
C ALA A 66 -6.08 -13.74 8.40
N LYS A 67 -6.58 -14.94 8.03
CA LYS A 67 -6.91 -16.00 8.99
C LYS A 67 -5.72 -16.41 9.87
N ASP A 68 -4.62 -16.81 9.24
CA ASP A 68 -3.42 -17.25 9.97
C ASP A 68 -2.70 -16.07 10.61
N LEU A 69 -2.76 -14.90 9.97
CA LEU A 69 -2.18 -13.66 10.51
C LEU A 69 -2.80 -13.29 11.86
N VAL A 70 -4.13 -13.20 11.95
CA VAL A 70 -4.79 -12.81 13.21
C VAL A 70 -4.70 -13.90 14.27
N ALA A 71 -4.57 -15.17 13.88
CA ALA A 71 -4.35 -16.27 14.80
C ALA A 71 -2.93 -16.23 15.42
N GLY A 72 -1.93 -15.82 14.65
CA GLY A 72 -0.53 -15.79 15.08
C GLY A 72 -0.03 -14.45 15.63
N VAL A 73 -0.69 -13.33 15.32
CA VAL A 73 -0.23 -11.98 15.63
C VAL A 73 -1.35 -11.17 16.30
N PRO A 74 -1.39 -11.07 17.64
CA PRO A 74 -2.45 -10.34 18.35
C PRO A 74 -2.62 -8.88 17.91
N ALA A 75 -1.52 -8.18 17.64
CA ALA A 75 -1.55 -6.81 17.13
C ALA A 75 -2.27 -6.70 15.77
N ALA A 76 -2.18 -7.72 14.92
CA ALA A 76 -2.93 -7.76 13.66
C ALA A 76 -4.44 -7.88 13.92
N LYS A 77 -4.85 -8.73 14.88
CA LYS A 77 -6.26 -8.87 15.26
C LYS A 77 -6.84 -7.55 15.79
N GLU A 78 -6.10 -6.82 16.62
CA GLU A 78 -6.51 -5.50 17.13
C GLU A 78 -6.75 -4.49 16.00
N MET A 79 -5.93 -4.52 14.95
CA MET A 79 -6.13 -3.65 13.78
C MET A 79 -7.42 -3.96 13.04
N PHE A 80 -7.78 -5.24 12.90
CA PHE A 80 -9.06 -5.65 12.32
C PHE A 80 -10.24 -5.24 13.20
N ASP A 81 -10.12 -5.34 14.52
CA ASP A 81 -11.18 -4.93 15.44
C ASP A 81 -11.46 -3.43 15.32
N LYS A 82 -10.41 -2.61 15.30
CA LYS A 82 -10.56 -1.18 15.06
C LYS A 82 -11.10 -0.87 13.67
N ALA A 83 -10.68 -1.63 12.66
CA ALA A 83 -11.22 -1.46 11.31
C ALA A 83 -12.74 -1.68 11.31
N SER A 84 -13.23 -2.70 11.99
CA SER A 84 -14.66 -2.98 12.10
C SER A 84 -15.42 -1.82 12.76
N GLU A 85 -14.87 -1.20 13.81
CA GLU A 85 -15.45 0.00 14.44
C GLU A 85 -15.56 1.18 13.47
N ILE A 86 -14.51 1.42 12.66
CA ILE A 86 -14.47 2.53 11.70
C ILE A 86 -15.40 2.28 10.50
N LEU A 87 -15.45 1.04 10.04
CA LEU A 87 -16.17 0.66 8.83
C LEU A 87 -17.66 0.44 9.08
N GLY A 88 -18.03 -0.01 10.28
CA GLY A 88 -19.40 -0.35 10.67
C GLY A 88 -19.83 -1.78 10.29
N TYR A 89 -18.89 -2.65 9.95
CA TYR A 89 -19.13 -4.05 9.62
C TYR A 89 -17.89 -4.90 9.92
N ASP A 90 -18.08 -6.21 10.09
CA ASP A 90 -16.98 -7.14 10.36
C ASP A 90 -16.14 -7.36 9.09
N LEU A 91 -15.03 -6.62 8.98
CA LEU A 91 -14.10 -6.76 7.87
C LEU A 91 -13.34 -8.09 7.93
N LEU A 92 -13.01 -8.57 9.14
CA LEU A 92 -12.24 -9.79 9.31
C LEU A 92 -13.03 -11.00 8.83
N GLN A 93 -14.32 -11.08 9.18
CA GLN A 93 -15.20 -12.12 8.70
C GLN A 93 -15.24 -12.16 7.16
N LEU A 94 -15.35 -11.00 6.50
CA LEU A 94 -15.33 -10.93 5.03
C LEU A 94 -14.00 -11.40 4.43
N CYS A 95 -12.87 -11.10 5.09
CA CYS A 95 -11.55 -11.55 4.65
C CYS A 95 -11.40 -13.08 4.78
N VAL A 96 -11.87 -13.65 5.90
CA VAL A 96 -11.67 -15.07 6.24
C VAL A 96 -12.70 -15.98 5.56
N GLU A 97 -13.96 -15.58 5.55
CA GLU A 97 -15.10 -16.42 5.16
C GLU A 97 -15.73 -16.01 3.82
N GLY A 98 -15.59 -14.74 3.42
CA GLY A 98 -16.24 -14.21 2.23
C GLY A 98 -17.70 -13.79 2.48
N PRO A 99 -18.61 -13.90 1.48
CA PRO A 99 -18.43 -14.56 0.18
C PRO A 99 -17.47 -13.79 -0.75
N LYS A 100 -16.88 -14.50 -1.72
CA LYS A 100 -15.86 -13.95 -2.64
C LYS A 100 -16.38 -12.74 -3.40
N GLU A 101 -17.62 -12.78 -3.87
CA GLU A 101 -18.25 -11.73 -4.66
C GLU A 101 -18.34 -10.41 -3.86
N ARG A 102 -18.64 -10.51 -2.56
CA ARG A 102 -18.67 -9.36 -1.67
C ARG A 102 -17.27 -8.84 -1.40
N LEU A 103 -16.31 -9.72 -1.15
CA LEU A 103 -14.91 -9.34 -0.93
C LEU A 103 -14.29 -8.69 -2.18
N ASP A 104 -14.66 -9.15 -3.38
CA ASP A 104 -14.17 -8.62 -4.65
C ASP A 104 -14.79 -7.28 -5.06
N SER A 105 -15.91 -6.88 -4.44
CA SER A 105 -16.48 -5.56 -4.68
C SER A 105 -15.46 -4.46 -4.34
N THR A 106 -15.44 -3.38 -5.13
CA THR A 106 -14.42 -2.32 -4.98
C THR A 106 -14.54 -1.63 -3.62
N ALA A 107 -15.77 -1.49 -3.10
CA ALA A 107 -16.05 -0.91 -1.79
C ALA A 107 -15.49 -1.73 -0.62
N ILE A 108 -15.37 -3.05 -0.75
CA ILE A 108 -14.89 -3.94 0.32
C ILE A 108 -13.43 -4.32 0.12
N SER A 109 -13.02 -4.69 -1.09
CA SER A 109 -11.64 -5.11 -1.39
C SER A 109 -10.62 -4.04 -1.01
N GLN A 110 -10.94 -2.76 -1.21
CA GLN A 110 -10.01 -1.68 -0.91
C GLN A 110 -9.70 -1.54 0.59
N PRO A 111 -10.69 -1.37 1.50
CA PRO A 111 -10.45 -1.45 2.93
C PRO A 111 -9.79 -2.77 3.37
N ALA A 112 -10.20 -3.90 2.79
CA ALA A 112 -9.68 -5.21 3.15
C ALA A 112 -8.17 -5.33 2.89
N ILE A 113 -7.71 -4.93 1.71
CA ILE A 113 -6.28 -4.97 1.34
C ILE A 113 -5.49 -3.96 2.18
N TYR A 114 -6.02 -2.77 2.44
CA TYR A 114 -5.35 -1.76 3.27
C TYR A 114 -5.09 -2.29 4.70
N VAL A 115 -6.13 -2.80 5.36
CA VAL A 115 -6.03 -3.32 6.74
C VAL A 115 -5.15 -4.56 6.78
N ALA A 116 -5.36 -5.53 5.88
CA ALA A 116 -4.56 -6.74 5.80
C ALA A 116 -3.06 -6.44 5.57
N SER A 117 -2.74 -5.47 4.73
CA SER A 117 -1.36 -5.09 4.45
C SER A 117 -0.67 -4.42 5.63
N LEU A 118 -1.34 -3.50 6.33
CA LEU A 118 -0.75 -2.91 7.53
C LEU A 118 -0.69 -3.90 8.70
N ALA A 119 -1.65 -4.80 8.81
CA ALA A 119 -1.61 -5.89 9.78
C ALA A 119 -0.45 -6.88 9.48
N ALA A 120 -0.12 -7.12 8.20
CA ALA A 120 1.04 -7.91 7.81
C ALA A 120 2.39 -7.22 8.15
N VAL A 121 2.42 -5.91 8.36
CA VAL A 121 3.61 -5.23 8.93
C VAL A 121 3.89 -5.73 10.34
N GLU A 122 2.85 -6.01 11.14
CA GLU A 122 3.03 -6.57 12.48
C GLU A 122 3.56 -8.02 12.43
N LYS A 123 3.19 -8.79 11.39
CA LYS A 123 3.83 -10.09 11.12
C LYS A 123 5.30 -9.93 10.79
N LEU A 124 5.67 -8.99 9.90
CA LEU A 124 7.08 -8.69 9.60
C LEU A 124 7.84 -8.34 10.88
N ARG A 125 7.26 -7.50 11.75
CA ARG A 125 7.83 -7.14 13.04
C ARG A 125 8.00 -8.36 13.97
N ALA A 126 7.02 -9.25 14.00
CA ALA A 126 7.07 -10.46 14.83
C ALA A 126 8.09 -11.49 14.34
N THR A 127 8.29 -11.63 13.02
CA THR A 127 9.18 -12.65 12.44
C THR A 127 10.62 -12.17 12.26
N GLU A 128 10.81 -10.91 11.87
CA GLU A 128 12.13 -10.35 11.49
C GLU A 128 12.60 -9.25 12.44
N GLY A 129 11.75 -8.85 13.40
CA GLY A 129 12.06 -7.85 14.41
C GLY A 129 11.89 -6.40 13.95
N GLN A 130 11.98 -5.49 14.92
CA GLN A 130 11.88 -4.04 14.67
C GLN A 130 12.96 -3.53 13.71
N ALA A 131 14.16 -4.10 13.76
CA ALA A 131 15.28 -3.71 12.90
C ALA A 131 14.96 -3.90 11.40
N ALA A 132 14.17 -4.91 11.03
CA ALA A 132 13.74 -5.09 9.64
C ALA A 132 12.78 -3.99 9.18
N ILE A 133 11.91 -3.51 10.07
CA ILE A 133 11.03 -2.37 9.80
C ILE A 133 11.83 -1.08 9.67
N ASP A 134 12.79 -0.86 10.57
CA ASP A 134 13.62 0.35 10.59
C ASP A 134 14.59 0.41 9.39
N ALA A 135 14.98 -0.74 8.84
CA ALA A 135 15.78 -0.81 7.63
C ALA A 135 15.02 -0.40 6.36
N ILE A 136 13.67 -0.41 6.38
CA ILE A 136 12.87 0.03 5.23
C ILE A 136 12.98 1.55 5.10
N ASP A 137 13.63 1.97 4.01
CA ASP A 137 13.94 3.37 3.73
C ASP A 137 13.04 3.96 2.63
N VAL A 138 12.32 3.12 1.88
CA VAL A 138 11.33 3.54 0.89
C VAL A 138 10.08 2.68 0.94
N ALA A 139 8.92 3.30 0.73
CA ALA A 139 7.65 2.61 0.62
C ALA A 139 7.00 2.96 -0.72
N CYS A 140 6.45 1.97 -1.42
CA CYS A 140 5.73 2.16 -2.67
C CYS A 140 4.47 1.31 -2.65
N GLY A 141 3.45 1.74 -3.38
CA GLY A 141 2.24 0.95 -3.49
C GLY A 141 1.58 1.09 -4.85
N LEU A 142 0.90 0.04 -5.27
CA LEU A 142 0.26 -0.04 -6.57
C LEU A 142 -1.21 0.40 -6.45
N SER A 143 -1.57 1.54 -7.04
CA SER A 143 -2.94 2.09 -6.99
C SER A 143 -3.42 2.27 -5.55
N LEU A 144 -4.35 1.45 -5.05
CA LEU A 144 -4.75 1.44 -3.64
C LEU A 144 -3.56 1.33 -2.68
N GLY A 145 -2.54 0.55 -3.04
CA GLY A 145 -1.39 0.32 -2.18
C GLY A 145 -0.64 1.62 -1.83
N GLU A 146 -0.78 2.69 -2.63
CA GLU A 146 -0.17 3.99 -2.33
C GLU A 146 -0.68 4.56 -1.00
N TYR A 147 -1.98 4.38 -0.69
CA TYR A 147 -2.57 4.79 0.59
C TYR A 147 -1.97 3.99 1.75
N THR A 148 -1.76 2.68 1.53
CA THR A 148 -1.08 1.81 2.49
C THR A 148 0.36 2.24 2.71
N ALA A 149 1.09 2.58 1.63
CA ALA A 149 2.46 3.08 1.69
C ALA A 149 2.55 4.40 2.47
N LEU A 150 1.63 5.33 2.24
CA LEU A 150 1.54 6.60 2.96
C LEU A 150 1.24 6.41 4.46
N ALA A 151 0.38 5.45 4.79
CA ALA A 151 0.07 5.11 6.18
C ALA A 151 1.27 4.46 6.88
N PHE A 152 1.92 3.49 6.22
CA PHE A 152 3.14 2.86 6.71
C PHE A 152 4.28 3.87 6.94
N ALA A 153 4.42 4.83 6.02
CA ALA A 153 5.35 5.95 6.10
C ALA A 153 5.09 6.92 7.27
N GLY A 154 3.90 6.87 7.87
CA GLY A 154 3.45 7.83 8.88
C GLY A 154 3.00 9.18 8.30
N ALA A 155 2.79 9.28 6.98
CA ALA A 155 2.24 10.47 6.34
C ALA A 155 0.73 10.63 6.61
N MET A 156 0.04 9.52 6.90
CA MET A 156 -1.34 9.50 7.38
C MET A 156 -1.47 8.52 8.55
N SER A 157 -2.43 8.77 9.44
CA SER A 157 -2.80 7.78 10.48
C SER A 157 -3.48 6.56 9.83
N PHE A 158 -3.49 5.43 10.55
CA PHE A 158 -4.23 4.25 10.12
C PHE A 158 -5.72 4.55 9.92
N GLU A 159 -6.31 5.31 10.85
CA GLU A 159 -7.74 5.61 10.85
C GLU A 159 -8.14 6.57 9.74
N ASP A 160 -7.35 7.62 9.50
CA ASP A 160 -7.62 8.55 8.41
C ASP A 160 -7.39 7.88 7.06
N GLY A 161 -6.34 7.06 6.95
CA GLY A 161 -6.11 6.24 5.77
C GLY A 161 -7.27 5.27 5.50
N LEU A 162 -7.78 4.57 6.52
CA LEU A 162 -8.91 3.66 6.37
C LEU A 162 -10.19 4.39 5.96
N ARG A 163 -10.49 5.56 6.55
CA ARG A 163 -11.66 6.37 6.16
C ARG A 163 -11.55 6.86 4.71
N LEU A 164 -10.36 7.29 4.31
CA LEU A 164 -10.08 7.73 2.94
C LEU A 164 -10.21 6.57 1.94
N VAL A 165 -9.67 5.41 2.28
CA VAL A 165 -9.76 4.19 1.47
C VAL A 165 -11.19 3.70 1.35
N LYS A 166 -11.98 3.74 2.43
CA LYS A 166 -13.43 3.44 2.38
C LYS A 166 -14.15 4.37 1.40
N LEU A 167 -13.96 5.68 1.55
CA LEU A 167 -14.58 6.68 0.67
C LEU A 167 -14.16 6.47 -0.80
N ARG A 168 -12.88 6.17 -1.05
CA ARG A 168 -12.38 5.86 -2.39
C ARG A 168 -13.05 4.61 -2.97
N GLY A 169 -13.12 3.53 -2.21
CA GLY A 169 -13.75 2.28 -2.63
C GLY A 169 -15.23 2.46 -2.97
N GLU A 170 -15.98 3.14 -2.11
CA GLU A 170 -17.41 3.44 -2.31
C GLU A 170 -17.62 4.34 -3.53
N SER A 171 -16.83 5.41 -3.66
CA SER A 171 -16.93 6.35 -4.80
C SER A 171 -16.59 5.68 -6.13
N MET A 172 -15.56 4.84 -6.14
CA MET A 172 -15.17 4.08 -7.33
C MET A 172 -16.23 3.03 -7.71
N GLN A 173 -16.82 2.35 -6.73
CA GLN A 173 -17.91 1.40 -6.97
C GLN A 173 -19.12 2.12 -7.58
N ALA A 174 -19.54 3.25 -6.99
CA ALA A 174 -20.66 4.04 -7.50
C ALA A 174 -20.41 4.54 -8.94
N ALA A 175 -19.18 4.94 -9.26
CA ALA A 175 -18.81 5.32 -10.62
C ALA A 175 -18.88 4.15 -11.61
N ALA A 176 -18.43 2.95 -11.21
CA ALA A 176 -18.49 1.74 -12.02
C ALA A 176 -19.94 1.27 -12.26
N ASP A 177 -20.81 1.40 -11.25
CA ASP A 177 -22.23 1.07 -11.35
C ASP A 177 -22.96 2.07 -12.26
N ALA A 178 -22.58 3.35 -12.22
CA ALA A 178 -23.16 4.40 -13.06
C ALA A 178 -22.69 4.34 -14.52
N GLN A 179 -21.45 3.88 -14.76
CA GLN A 179 -20.87 3.77 -16.10
C GLN A 179 -20.17 2.41 -16.26
N PRO A 180 -20.78 1.46 -17.01
CA PRO A 180 -20.16 0.18 -17.30
C PRO A 180 -18.75 0.34 -17.86
N SER A 181 -17.78 -0.16 -17.12
CA SER A 181 -16.36 -0.09 -17.45
C SER A 181 -15.68 -1.38 -17.02
N SER A 182 -14.53 -1.69 -17.62
CA SER A 182 -13.77 -2.88 -17.32
C SER A 182 -12.27 -2.61 -17.41
N MET A 183 -11.49 -3.42 -16.70
CA MET A 183 -10.03 -3.39 -16.73
C MET A 183 -9.53 -4.67 -17.42
N VAL A 184 -8.59 -4.51 -18.34
CA VAL A 184 -8.03 -5.62 -19.13
C VAL A 184 -6.51 -5.65 -19.00
N SER A 185 -5.94 -6.85 -18.99
CA SER A 185 -4.48 -7.04 -19.07
C SER A 185 -4.08 -7.30 -20.52
N VAL A 186 -3.17 -6.47 -21.06
CA VAL A 186 -2.62 -6.65 -22.41
C VAL A 186 -1.27 -7.34 -22.30
N ILE A 187 -1.06 -8.42 -23.06
CA ILE A 187 0.18 -9.20 -23.07
C ILE A 187 0.80 -9.13 -24.46
N GLY A 188 2.11 -8.91 -24.54
CA GLY A 188 2.88 -8.96 -25.79
C GLY A 188 2.88 -7.67 -26.62
N LEU A 189 2.24 -6.61 -26.13
CA LEU A 189 2.28 -5.29 -26.76
C LEU A 189 3.19 -4.33 -25.97
N ASP A 190 3.90 -3.46 -26.68
CA ASP A 190 4.72 -2.41 -26.07
C ASP A 190 3.90 -1.42 -25.23
N SER A 191 4.42 -1.01 -24.08
CA SER A 191 3.71 -0.13 -23.13
C SER A 191 3.48 1.28 -23.68
N GLY A 192 4.40 1.80 -24.49
CA GLY A 192 4.23 3.07 -25.20
C GLY A 192 3.10 2.98 -26.22
N LYS A 193 3.02 1.86 -26.95
CA LYS A 193 1.91 1.63 -27.89
C LYS A 193 0.56 1.47 -27.20
N VAL A 194 0.51 0.79 -26.05
CA VAL A 194 -0.71 0.72 -25.22
C VAL A 194 -1.13 2.12 -24.75
N ALA A 195 -0.20 2.92 -24.26
CA ALA A 195 -0.49 4.29 -23.80
C ALA A 195 -1.04 5.18 -24.92
N GLU A 196 -0.45 5.08 -26.13
CA GLU A 196 -0.92 5.78 -27.33
C GLU A 196 -2.36 5.38 -27.70
N LEU A 197 -2.64 4.07 -27.78
CA LEU A 197 -3.96 3.53 -28.17
C LEU A 197 -5.05 3.87 -27.15
N CYS A 198 -4.74 3.75 -25.87
CA CYS A 198 -5.70 3.99 -24.79
C CYS A 198 -5.84 5.47 -24.40
N LYS A 199 -5.04 6.37 -25.00
CA LYS A 199 -4.99 7.81 -24.67
C LYS A 199 -4.91 8.05 -23.16
N VAL A 200 -4.08 7.26 -22.47
CA VAL A 200 -4.05 7.24 -21.01
C VAL A 200 -3.53 8.57 -20.48
N THR A 201 -4.34 9.26 -19.68
CA THR A 201 -4.01 10.60 -19.17
C THR A 201 -3.21 10.58 -17.88
N SER A 202 -3.31 9.52 -17.08
CA SER A 202 -2.63 9.39 -15.78
C SER A 202 -2.34 7.92 -15.44
N PRO A 203 -1.43 7.27 -16.17
CA PRO A 203 -1.07 5.87 -15.91
C PRO A 203 -0.32 5.73 -14.58
N VAL A 204 -0.50 4.59 -13.91
CA VAL A 204 0.36 4.18 -12.81
C VAL A 204 1.70 3.73 -13.39
N LEU A 205 2.75 4.53 -13.18
CA LEU A 205 4.10 4.29 -13.70
C LEU A 205 4.89 3.28 -12.85
N TRP A 206 4.29 2.12 -12.60
CA TRP A 206 4.85 1.11 -11.69
C TRP A 206 6.22 0.58 -12.16
N GLU A 207 6.33 0.23 -13.44
CA GLU A 207 7.58 -0.31 -13.99
C GLU A 207 8.72 0.71 -13.90
N ASP A 208 8.46 1.97 -14.28
CA ASP A 208 9.44 3.05 -14.18
C ASP A 208 9.85 3.32 -12.73
N THR A 209 8.90 3.24 -11.80
CA THR A 209 9.17 3.37 -10.36
C THR A 209 10.15 2.30 -9.90
N ILE A 210 9.86 1.02 -10.20
CA ILE A 210 10.73 -0.09 -9.81
C ILE A 210 12.10 -0.02 -10.48
N LYS A 211 12.16 0.26 -11.79
CA LYS A 211 13.43 0.45 -12.52
C LYS A 211 14.25 1.60 -11.93
N THR A 212 13.59 2.68 -11.52
CA THR A 212 14.26 3.82 -10.86
C THR A 212 14.83 3.42 -9.51
N LEU A 213 14.08 2.70 -8.67
CA LEU A 213 14.59 2.21 -7.38
C LEU A 213 15.79 1.26 -7.58
N MET A 214 15.69 0.31 -8.52
CA MET A 214 16.77 -0.63 -8.86
C MET A 214 18.02 0.10 -9.35
N SER A 215 17.89 1.04 -10.29
CA SER A 215 19.04 1.81 -10.80
C SER A 215 19.70 2.70 -9.74
N LYS A 216 18.97 3.06 -8.67
CA LYS A 216 19.48 3.82 -7.53
C LYS A 216 20.05 2.97 -6.39
N GLY A 217 20.04 1.63 -6.52
CA GLY A 217 20.70 0.73 -5.58
C GLY A 217 19.78 -0.08 -4.67
N LEU A 218 18.48 -0.21 -4.99
CA LEU A 218 17.58 -1.10 -4.26
C LEU A 218 18.13 -2.53 -4.26
N THR A 219 18.33 -3.11 -3.08
CA THR A 219 18.91 -4.45 -2.91
C THR A 219 17.91 -5.48 -2.37
N LYS A 220 16.92 -5.03 -1.59
CA LYS A 220 15.89 -5.90 -1.00
C LYS A 220 14.53 -5.23 -1.06
N SER A 221 13.48 -6.02 -1.22
CA SER A 221 12.11 -5.55 -1.10
C SER A 221 11.24 -6.54 -0.34
N TYR A 222 10.26 -6.02 0.39
CA TYR A 222 9.19 -6.76 1.01
C TYR A 222 7.88 -6.45 0.26
N GLU A 223 7.20 -7.46 -0.27
CA GLU A 223 5.77 -7.32 -0.58
C GLU A 223 4.98 -7.64 0.69
N ILE A 224 4.24 -6.66 1.19
CA ILE A 224 3.53 -6.75 2.47
C ILE A 224 2.03 -6.63 2.21
N GLY A 225 1.29 -7.72 2.42
CA GLY A 225 -0.14 -7.76 2.16
C GLY A 225 -0.64 -9.13 1.65
N PRO A 226 -1.90 -9.21 1.21
CA PRO A 226 -2.46 -10.44 0.69
C PRO A 226 -1.84 -10.79 -0.67
N GLY A 227 -1.70 -12.09 -0.96
CA GLY A 227 -1.21 -12.57 -2.24
C GLY A 227 0.30 -12.38 -2.46
N LYS A 228 0.70 -12.38 -3.75
CA LYS A 228 2.08 -12.23 -4.26
C LYS A 228 2.11 -11.50 -5.60
N VAL A 229 1.25 -10.49 -5.73
CA VAL A 229 0.96 -9.82 -7.01
C VAL A 229 2.16 -9.00 -7.46
N ILE A 230 2.73 -8.20 -6.56
CA ILE A 230 3.86 -7.32 -6.88
C ILE A 230 5.12 -8.11 -7.17
N ALA A 231 5.41 -9.16 -6.40
CA ALA A 231 6.55 -10.04 -6.62
C ALA A 231 6.51 -10.65 -8.04
N GLY A 232 5.32 -11.07 -8.49
CA GLY A 232 5.13 -11.56 -9.86
C GLY A 232 5.34 -10.48 -10.94
N ILE A 233 4.99 -9.23 -10.68
CA ILE A 233 5.27 -8.10 -11.58
C ILE A 233 6.78 -7.81 -11.61
N ILE A 234 7.43 -7.70 -10.45
CA ILE A 234 8.85 -7.40 -10.33
C ILE A 234 9.72 -8.47 -10.97
N LYS A 235 9.39 -9.75 -10.78
CA LYS A 235 10.13 -10.86 -11.41
C LYS A 235 10.03 -10.89 -12.93
N ARG A 236 9.03 -10.22 -13.53
CA ARG A 236 8.95 -10.01 -14.98
C ARG A 236 9.85 -8.87 -15.47
N ILE A 237 10.11 -7.87 -14.61
CA ILE A 237 11.04 -6.76 -14.88
C ILE A 237 12.48 -7.25 -14.71
N ASP A 238 12.77 -7.90 -13.58
CA ASP A 238 14.08 -8.46 -13.25
C ASP A 238 13.93 -9.79 -12.49
N LYS A 239 14.36 -10.88 -13.11
CA LYS A 239 14.32 -12.23 -12.52
C LYS A 239 15.19 -12.36 -11.27
N ALA A 240 16.26 -11.56 -11.16
CA ALA A 240 17.19 -11.57 -10.03
C ALA A 240 16.69 -10.77 -8.82
N ALA A 241 15.63 -9.96 -8.97
CA ALA A 241 15.13 -9.10 -7.91
C ALA A 241 14.81 -9.87 -6.61
N ALA A 242 15.33 -9.40 -5.48
CA ALA A 242 15.07 -9.97 -4.16
C ALA A 242 13.77 -9.43 -3.57
N VAL A 243 12.70 -10.23 -3.62
CA VAL A 243 11.37 -9.89 -3.06
C VAL A 243 10.97 -10.93 -2.03
N VAL A 244 10.83 -10.50 -0.77
CA VAL A 244 10.32 -11.32 0.34
C VAL A 244 8.83 -11.04 0.50
N ASN A 245 8.00 -12.08 0.62
CA ASN A 245 6.55 -11.91 0.76
C ASN A 245 6.16 -12.06 2.23
N ILE A 246 5.51 -11.03 2.78
CA ILE A 246 4.91 -11.04 4.10
C ILE A 246 3.40 -11.11 3.92
N THR A 247 2.90 -12.35 3.78
CA THR A 247 1.50 -12.60 3.44
C THR A 247 0.58 -12.34 4.63
N ALA A 248 -0.49 -11.59 4.36
CA ALA A 248 -1.60 -11.35 5.27
C ALA A 248 -2.58 -12.52 5.35
#